data_AF-A0A973MJR1-F1
#
_entry.id   AF-A0A973MJR1-F1
#
_cell.length_a   1.000
_cell.length_b   1.000
_cell.length_c   1.000
_cell.angle_alpha   90.00
_cell.angle_beta   90.00
_cell.angle_gamma   90.00
#
_symmetry.space_group_name_H-M   'P 1'
#
loop_
_entity.id
_entity.type
_entity.pdbx_description
1 polymer ?
#
loop_
_entity_poly.entity_id
_entity_poly.type
_entity_poly.pdbx_seq_one_letter_code
_entity_poly.pdbx_strand_id
1 'polypeptide(L)'
;MTDEGYTQPPPLMPADLQQFFADVERAKKVVFCAPDMFENVRDAVYGGGLGFYYRVVENRWLKDGMVVLGQSEEEMFNVPLSGSL
;
A
#
# COMPACT_ATOMS: atom_id res chain seq x y z
N MET A 1 -26.85 2.64 24.97
CA MET A 1 -25.91 3.05 23.90
C MET A 1 -24.56 2.49 24.28
N THR A 2 -24.24 1.30 23.79
CA THR A 2 -22.89 0.72 23.90
C THR A 2 -22.23 0.98 22.56
N ASP A 3 -21.26 1.87 22.56
CA ASP A 3 -20.41 2.17 21.42
C ASP A 3 -19.58 0.91 21.15
N GLU A 4 -20.08 0.05 20.25
CA GLU A 4 -19.43 -1.19 19.90
C GLU A 4 -18.12 -0.90 19.14
N GLY A 5 -17.02 -0.96 19.87
CA GLY A 5 -15.87 -1.77 19.44
C GLY A 5 -15.20 -1.37 18.13
N TYR A 6 -14.97 -0.09 17.88
CA TYR A 6 -13.89 0.30 16.95
C TYR A 6 -12.53 0.05 17.63
N THR A 7 -12.18 -1.22 17.73
CA THR A 7 -10.81 -1.63 18.05
C THR A 7 -9.97 -1.22 16.85
N GLN A 8 -9.05 -0.28 17.05
CA GLN A 8 -8.10 0.10 16.00
C GLN A 8 -7.40 -1.19 15.55
N PRO A 9 -7.40 -1.52 14.24
CA PRO A 9 -6.72 -2.72 13.77
C PRO A 9 -5.26 -2.68 14.25
N PRO A 10 -4.68 -3.84 14.58
CA PRO A 10 -3.32 -3.90 15.08
C PRO A 10 -2.38 -3.14 14.12
N PRO A 11 -1.41 -2.38 14.65
CA PRO A 11 -0.48 -1.65 13.81
C PRO A 11 0.20 -2.61 12.83
N LEU A 12 0.10 -2.29 11.54
CA LEU A 12 0.74 -3.06 10.46
C LEU A 12 2.24 -3.13 10.72
N MET A 13 2.75 -4.33 11.05
CA MET A 13 4.17 -4.49 11.33
C MET A 13 4.96 -4.55 10.02
N PRO A 14 6.23 -4.08 10.01
CA PRO A 14 7.07 -4.14 8.81
C PRO A 14 7.21 -5.53 8.20
N ALA A 15 7.18 -6.59 9.03
CA ALA A 15 7.22 -7.98 8.57
C ALA A 15 5.97 -8.37 7.77
N ASP A 16 4.78 -7.95 8.22
CA ASP A 16 3.51 -8.21 7.53
C ASP A 16 3.48 -7.48 6.17
N LEU A 17 4.01 -6.26 6.14
CA LEU A 17 4.17 -5.48 4.91
C LEU A 17 5.16 -6.14 3.94
N GLN A 18 6.30 -6.66 4.43
CA GLN A 18 7.27 -7.38 3.60
C GLN A 18 6.67 -8.63 2.96
N GLN A 19 5.93 -9.43 3.72
CA GLN A 19 5.25 -10.61 3.19
C GLN A 19 4.21 -10.22 2.14
N PHE A 20 3.39 -9.20 2.42
CA PHE A 20 2.42 -8.67 1.46
C PHE A 20 3.08 -8.22 0.14
N PHE A 21 4.20 -7.49 0.21
CA PHE A 21 4.90 -7.06 -1.01
C PHE A 21 5.64 -8.20 -1.74
N ALA A 22 6.02 -9.27 -1.03
CA ALA A 22 6.64 -10.45 -1.63
C ALA A 22 5.63 -11.26 -2.47
N ASP A 23 4.36 -11.29 -2.05
CA ASP A 23 3.27 -12.03 -2.70
C ASP A 23 2.64 -11.27 -3.88
N VAL A 24 2.87 -9.95 -3.96
CA VAL A 24 2.38 -9.09 -5.05
C VAL A 24 3.33 -9.11 -6.25
N GLU A 25 2.77 -9.39 -7.44
CA GLU A 25 3.48 -9.49 -8.72
C GLU A 25 4.41 -8.30 -9.00
N ARG A 26 5.65 -8.60 -9.42
CA ARG A 26 6.82 -7.69 -9.42
C ARG A 26 6.86 -6.65 -10.56
N ALA A 27 5.74 -6.39 -11.24
CA ALA A 27 5.65 -5.22 -12.12
C ALA A 27 5.73 -3.98 -11.23
N LYS A 28 6.61 -3.02 -11.53
CA LYS A 28 6.90 -1.87 -10.65
C LYS A 28 5.60 -1.22 -10.14
N LYS A 29 5.39 -1.16 -8.82
CA LYS A 29 4.17 -0.59 -8.22
C LYS A 29 4.48 0.62 -7.34
N VAL A 30 3.53 1.55 -7.27
CA VAL A 30 3.59 2.69 -6.34
C VAL A 30 2.82 2.30 -5.08
N VAL A 31 3.41 2.50 -3.91
CA VAL A 31 2.73 2.31 -2.62
C VAL A 31 2.37 3.68 -2.07
N PHE A 32 1.08 3.97 -1.97
CA PHE A 32 0.58 5.16 -1.31
C PHE A 32 0.31 4.84 0.16
N CYS A 33 0.73 5.69 1.08
CA CYS A 33 0.50 5.49 2.50
C CYS A 33 0.12 6.80 3.18
N ALA A 34 -0.65 6.70 4.26
CA ALA A 34 -0.92 7.82 5.13
C ALA A 34 0.38 8.30 5.82
N PRO A 35 0.47 9.58 6.22
CA PRO A 35 1.70 10.15 6.77
C PRO A 35 2.25 9.43 8.00
N ASP A 36 1.36 8.94 8.87
CA ASP A 36 1.70 8.16 10.07
C ASP A 36 2.34 6.81 9.75
N MET A 37 2.08 6.26 8.55
CA MET A 37 2.59 4.97 8.10
C MET A 37 3.83 5.07 7.22
N PHE A 38 4.22 6.28 6.78
CA PHE A 38 5.27 6.45 5.77
C PHE A 38 6.61 5.81 6.18
N GLU A 39 7.08 6.05 7.40
CA GLU A 39 8.35 5.48 7.86
C GLU A 39 8.29 3.96 7.93
N ASN A 40 7.22 3.40 8.48
CA ASN A 40 7.02 1.95 8.59
C ASN A 40 6.99 1.27 7.22
N VAL A 41 6.26 1.86 6.26
CA VAL A 41 6.15 1.33 4.89
C VAL A 41 7.46 1.48 4.12
N ARG A 42 8.13 2.63 4.25
CA ARG A 42 9.45 2.87 3.67
C ARG A 42 10.44 1.83 4.18
N ASP A 43 10.52 1.63 5.49
CA ASP A 43 11.48 0.71 6.08
C ASP A 43 11.17 -0.75 5.72
N ALA A 44 9.89 -1.12 5.61
CA ALA A 44 9.50 -2.44 5.08
C ALA A 44 9.95 -2.64 3.62
N VAL A 45 9.76 -1.65 2.75
CA VAL A 45 10.11 -1.74 1.32
C VAL A 45 11.62 -1.70 1.11
N TYR A 46 12.33 -0.71 1.66
CA TYR A 46 13.76 -0.55 1.43
C TYR A 46 14.58 -1.53 2.28
N GLY A 47 14.19 -1.74 3.55
CA GLY A 47 14.83 -2.72 4.43
C GLY A 47 14.60 -4.17 4.00
N GLY A 48 13.50 -4.44 3.29
CA GLY A 48 13.21 -5.75 2.68
C GLY A 48 13.87 -5.96 1.30
N GLY A 49 14.66 -5.01 0.80
CA GLY A 49 15.30 -5.10 -0.53
C GLY A 49 14.35 -4.91 -1.72
N LEU A 50 13.14 -4.42 -1.48
CA LEU A 50 12.09 -4.21 -2.48
C LEU A 50 12.11 -2.81 -3.10
N GLY A 51 13.01 -1.93 -2.64
CA GLY A 51 13.14 -0.55 -3.15
C GLY A 51 13.50 -0.43 -4.63
N PHE A 52 13.95 -1.51 -5.28
CA PHE A 52 14.13 -1.54 -6.74
C PHE A 52 12.81 -1.70 -7.52
N TYR A 53 11.79 -2.28 -6.87
CA TYR A 53 10.50 -2.61 -7.49
C TYR A 53 9.40 -1.62 -7.09
N TYR A 54 9.45 -1.10 -5.87
CA TYR A 54 8.38 -0.27 -5.32
C TYR A 54 8.84 1.15 -5.02
N ARG A 55 7.95 2.11 -5.31
CA ARG A 55 8.10 3.52 -4.89
C ARG A 55 7.09 3.84 -3.80
N VAL A 56 7.55 4.27 -2.63
CA VAL A 56 6.67 4.70 -1.54
C VAL A 56 6.36 6.20 -1.67
N VAL A 57 5.08 6.56 -1.58
CA VAL A 57 4.56 7.93 -1.68
C VAL A 57 3.67 8.21 -0.48
N GLU A 58 3.99 9.26 0.27
CA GLU A 58 3.10 9.80 1.29
C GLU A 58 1.90 10.48 0.62
N ASN A 59 0.68 10.16 1.07
CA ASN A 59 -0.55 10.78 0.60
C ASN A 59 -1.42 11.25 1.77
N ARG A 60 -1.56 12.57 1.90
CA ARG A 60 -2.32 13.22 2.99
C ARG A 60 -3.83 13.09 2.88
N TRP A 61 -4.35 12.57 1.76
CA TRP A 61 -5.77 12.27 1.60
C TRP A 61 -6.14 10.87 2.11
N LEU A 62 -5.15 10.03 2.40
CA LEU A 62 -5.37 8.74 3.05
C LEU A 62 -5.60 8.93 4.54
N LYS A 63 -6.51 8.13 5.10
CA LYS A 63 -6.76 8.11 6.55
C LYS A 63 -5.62 7.39 7.28
N ASP A 64 -5.42 7.74 8.53
CA ASP A 64 -4.41 7.12 9.39
C ASP A 64 -4.45 5.59 9.33
N GLY A 65 -3.27 4.97 9.29
CA GLY A 65 -3.11 3.52 9.14
C GLY A 65 -3.34 2.97 7.73
N MET A 66 -3.78 3.78 6.75
CA MET A 66 -4.04 3.27 5.39
C MET A 66 -2.77 3.13 4.56
N VAL A 67 -2.69 2.01 3.85
CA VAL A 67 -1.70 1.72 2.81
C VAL A 67 -2.44 1.21 1.58
N VAL A 68 -2.18 1.80 0.43
CA VAL A 68 -2.83 1.49 -0.85
C VAL A 68 -1.76 1.16 -1.87
N LEU A 69 -1.91 0.00 -2.49
CA LEU A 69 -1.07 -0.41 -3.60
C LEU A 69 -1.65 0.15 -4.91
N GLY A 70 -0.87 0.99 -5.58
CA GLY A 70 -1.17 1.49 -6.92
C GLY A 70 -0.97 0.40 -7.97
N GLN A 71 -1.76 0.50 -9.04
CA GLN A 71 -1.62 -0.36 -10.22
C GLN A 71 -0.29 -0.11 -10.94
N SER A 72 0.28 -1.15 -11.54
CA SER A 72 1.39 -1.02 -12.48
C SER A 72 0.96 -0.30 -13.76
N GLU A 73 1.89 0.26 -14.53
CA GLU A 73 1.56 0.87 -15.83
C GLU A 73 0.82 -0.14 -16.74
N GLU A 74 1.23 -1.40 -16.72
CA GLU A 74 0.58 -2.48 -17.47
C GLU A 74 -0.86 -2.76 -17.01
N GLU A 75 -1.11 -2.73 -15.69
CA GLU A 75 -2.46 -2.85 -15.11
C GLU A 75 -3.33 -1.64 -15.49
N MET A 76 -2.75 -0.43 -15.57
CA MET A 76 -3.45 0.78 -16.02
C MET A 76 -3.76 0.76 -17.52
N PHE A 77 -2.89 0.20 -18.36
CA PHE A 77 -3.13 0.06 -19.80
C PHE A 77 -4.10 -1.06 -20.14
N ASN A 78 -4.18 -2.11 -19.31
CA ASN A 78 -5.10 -3.24 -19.48
C ASN A 78 -6.43 -3.07 -18.76
N VAL A 79 -6.74 -1.90 -18.21
CA VAL A 79 -8.10 -1.62 -17.72
C VAL A 79 -9.02 -1.74 -18.94
N PRO A 80 -9.95 -2.72 -18.98
CA PRO A 80 -10.97 -2.70 -20.00
C PRO A 80 -11.68 -1.36 -19.81
N LEU A 81 -11.79 -0.57 -20.89
CA LEU A 81 -12.74 0.53 -20.93
C LEU A 81 -14.14 -0.09 -20.84
N SER A 82 -14.55 -0.57 -19.66
CA SER A 82 -15.92 -0.94 -19.31
C SER A 82 -16.69 0.36 -19.18
N GLY A 83 -16.91 0.94 -20.34
CA GLY A 83 -17.44 2.26 -20.61
C GLY A 83 -17.44 2.47 -22.13
N SER A 84 -17.72 1.41 -22.89
CA SER A 84 -18.17 1.55 -24.26
C SER A 84 -19.64 1.96 -24.21
N LEU A 85 -19.88 3.23 -24.55
CA LEU A 85 -21.13 3.86 -25.05
C LEU A 85 -22.42 3.70 -24.23
#